data_AF-A0A7S4UW97-F1
#
_entry.id   AF-A0A7S4UW97-F1
#
_cell.length_a   1.000
_cell.length_b   1.000
_cell.length_c   1.000
_cell.angle_alpha   90.00
_cell.angle_beta   90.00
_cell.angle_gamma   90.00
#
_symmetry.space_group_name_H-M   'P 1'
#
loop_
_entity.id
_entity.type
_entity.pdbx_description
1 polymer ?
#
loop_
_entity_poly.entity_id
_entity_poly.type
_entity_poly.pdbx_seq_one_letter_code
_entity_poly.pdbx_strand_id
1 'polypeptide(L)'
;RAQGAGREPATSAEEEDVSLVFCLVAKGVPRGDTWLRSSRGAGVAELSFWNRRDSVARAVAASLWRAPGLAHRDRRVCLAFQDFSAWGLGPRLVSAVPCASEYMLLRHIWDSAATEEFAAGQEVAGVSLLQRSASPMESWEGFTVDLLGSLGGDPRQTALLLLGEGFPSLPVGAADELQAGAAGTGFSRAVCIVGCPLGLTAEGEAAFERGARRAGCAVLRLSLGPTPQFASAVVSRLQFWHSRGRLLPTLRRLAAAGADAAGRAGAALWPAQADAESWSDSL
;
A
#
# COMPACT_ATOMS: atom_id res chain seq x y z
N ARG A 1 -7.28 -43.18 17.04
CA ARG A 1 -7.08 -42.12 18.05
C ARG A 1 -5.66 -41.58 17.92
N ALA A 2 -5.51 -40.46 17.23
CA ALA A 2 -4.44 -39.48 17.41
C ALA A 2 -4.91 -38.25 16.63
N GLN A 3 -5.57 -37.32 17.33
CA GLN A 3 -5.98 -36.03 16.79
C GLN A 3 -4.70 -35.22 16.58
N GLY A 4 -4.41 -34.89 15.32
CA GLY A 4 -3.37 -33.92 14.97
C GLY A 4 -3.84 -32.54 15.43
N ALA A 5 -3.18 -32.01 16.45
CA ALA A 5 -3.40 -30.67 16.95
C ALA A 5 -3.20 -29.66 15.81
N GLY A 6 -4.27 -28.93 15.48
CA GLY A 6 -4.20 -27.73 14.66
C GLY A 6 -3.27 -26.75 15.35
N ARG A 7 -2.12 -26.49 14.73
CA ARG A 7 -1.21 -25.43 15.14
C ARG A 7 -1.81 -24.13 14.63
N GLU A 8 -2.54 -23.42 15.49
CA GLU A 8 -2.90 -22.03 15.23
C GLU A 8 -1.60 -21.23 15.00
N PRO A 9 -1.54 -20.40 13.95
CA PRO A 9 -0.41 -19.49 13.79
C PRO A 9 -0.44 -18.53 14.98
N ALA A 10 0.67 -18.46 15.70
CA ALA A 10 0.88 -17.47 16.74
C ALA A 10 0.92 -16.08 16.08
N THR A 11 -0.22 -15.44 15.92
CA THR A 11 -0.31 -14.01 15.61
C THR A 11 0.22 -13.28 16.84
N SER A 12 1.51 -12.95 16.80
CA SER A 12 2.15 -12.19 17.87
C SER A 12 1.41 -10.87 18.05
N ALA A 13 1.13 -10.47 19.29
CA ALA A 13 0.43 -9.23 19.66
C ALA A 13 0.97 -7.94 19.00
N GLU A 14 2.15 -7.97 18.36
CA GLU A 14 2.67 -6.89 17.52
C GLU A 14 1.89 -6.66 16.20
N GLU A 15 1.08 -7.61 15.73
CA GLU A 15 0.26 -7.45 14.52
C GLU A 15 -1.01 -6.61 14.73
N GLU A 16 -1.51 -6.51 15.96
CA GLU A 16 -2.74 -5.77 16.28
C GLU A 16 -2.55 -4.24 16.24
N ASP A 17 -1.32 -3.74 16.38
CA ASP A 17 -1.01 -2.30 16.45
C ASP A 17 -0.71 -1.63 15.08
N VAL A 18 -0.80 -2.38 13.98
CA VAL A 18 -0.55 -1.81 12.65
C VAL A 18 -1.73 -0.95 12.19
N SER A 19 -1.51 0.36 12.11
CA SER A 19 -2.54 1.35 11.76
C SER A 19 -2.44 1.87 10.32
N LEU A 20 -1.30 1.71 9.66
CA LEU A 20 -1.12 2.10 8.27
C LEU A 20 -0.22 1.12 7.52
N VAL A 21 -0.75 0.60 6.40
CA VAL A 21 -0.06 -0.30 5.49
C VAL A 21 0.03 0.35 4.12
N PHE A 22 1.21 0.30 3.50
CA PHE A 22 1.38 0.66 2.10
C PHE A 22 1.50 -0.61 1.26
N CYS A 23 0.54 -0.87 0.39
CA CYS A 23 0.64 -1.91 -0.62
C CYS A 23 1.27 -1.31 -1.89
N LEU A 24 2.56 -1.56 -2.08
CA LEU A 24 3.33 -1.11 -3.23
C LEU A 24 3.23 -2.18 -4.33
N VAL A 25 2.48 -1.87 -5.39
CA VAL A 25 2.35 -2.78 -6.53
C VAL A 25 3.54 -2.59 -7.44
N ALA A 26 4.51 -3.49 -7.35
CA ALA A 26 5.75 -3.48 -8.09
C ALA A 26 5.60 -4.27 -9.41
N LYS A 27 6.08 -3.69 -10.51
CA LYS A 27 6.17 -4.42 -11.79
C LYS A 27 7.21 -5.54 -11.72
N GLY A 28 7.00 -6.56 -12.55
CA GLY A 28 7.84 -7.76 -12.63
C GLY A 28 7.48 -8.82 -11.60
N VAL A 29 8.32 -9.85 -11.56
CA VAL A 29 8.22 -11.00 -10.66
C VAL A 29 9.40 -10.99 -9.68
N PRO A 30 9.22 -11.44 -8.43
CA PRO A 30 10.28 -11.38 -7.43
C PRO A 30 11.49 -12.28 -7.77
N ARG A 31 11.25 -13.44 -8.41
CA ARG A 31 12.27 -14.48 -8.66
C ARG A 31 12.94 -14.39 -10.03
N GLY A 32 12.29 -13.78 -11.02
CA GLY A 32 12.82 -13.67 -12.40
C GLY A 32 13.87 -12.58 -12.56
N ASP A 33 13.95 -11.66 -11.61
CA ASP A 33 14.82 -10.48 -11.65
C ASP A 33 16.03 -10.61 -10.70
N THR A 34 16.58 -11.82 -10.53
CA THR A 34 17.80 -11.98 -9.72
C THR A 34 18.86 -10.97 -10.17
N TRP A 35 19.43 -10.23 -9.21
CA TRP A 35 20.39 -9.11 -9.36
C TRP A 35 21.66 -9.41 -10.20
N LEU A 36 21.76 -10.59 -10.83
CA LEU A 36 22.90 -11.08 -11.60
C LEU A 36 22.45 -11.69 -12.93
N ARG A 37 22.62 -10.94 -14.03
CA ARG A 37 23.38 -11.32 -15.26
C ARG A 37 23.14 -10.34 -16.42
N SER A 38 23.43 -9.06 -16.20
CA SER A 38 23.51 -8.07 -17.29
C SER A 38 24.90 -7.47 -17.36
N SER A 39 25.92 -8.31 -17.57
CA SER A 39 27.25 -7.80 -17.96
C SER A 39 27.90 -8.58 -19.09
N ARG A 40 27.22 -9.56 -19.70
CA ARG A 40 27.66 -10.15 -20.97
C ARG A 40 26.47 -10.60 -21.83
N GLY A 41 26.06 -9.77 -22.78
CA GLY A 41 25.55 -10.27 -24.06
C GLY A 41 24.06 -10.13 -24.39
N ALA A 42 23.20 -9.55 -23.56
CA ALA A 42 21.82 -9.28 -23.97
C ALA A 42 21.68 -7.84 -24.53
N GLY A 43 20.93 -7.71 -25.61
CA GLY A 43 20.79 -6.48 -26.39
C GLY A 43 20.28 -5.30 -25.56
N VAL A 44 20.84 -4.13 -25.84
CA VAL A 44 20.64 -2.85 -25.12
C VAL A 44 19.18 -2.33 -25.18
N ALA A 45 18.31 -2.95 -25.98
CA ALA A 45 16.91 -2.52 -26.14
C ALA A 45 15.90 -3.20 -25.18
N GLU A 46 16.19 -4.39 -24.63
CA GLU A 46 15.30 -5.08 -23.66
C GLU A 46 15.78 -4.98 -22.21
N LEU A 47 17.01 -4.51 -22.00
CA LEU A 47 17.66 -4.40 -20.68
C LEU A 47 17.64 -2.99 -20.06
N SER A 48 16.99 -1.99 -20.66
CA SER A 48 17.20 -0.57 -20.27
C SER A 48 16.06 0.08 -19.48
N PHE A 49 14.98 -0.66 -19.18
CA PHE A 49 13.87 -0.23 -18.32
C PHE A 49 13.74 -1.14 -17.08
N TRP A 50 14.87 -1.58 -16.50
CA TRP A 50 14.96 -2.19 -15.17
C TRP A 50 13.82 -1.72 -14.28
N ASN A 51 12.98 -2.66 -13.80
CA ASN A 51 11.68 -2.54 -13.11
C ASN A 51 11.55 -1.45 -12.02
N ARG A 52 11.91 -0.20 -12.35
CA ARG A 52 12.23 0.98 -11.52
C ARG A 52 12.25 0.67 -10.04
N ARG A 53 13.15 -0.27 -9.67
CA ARG A 53 13.24 -0.82 -8.33
C ARG A 53 13.72 0.26 -7.37
N ASP A 54 14.41 1.28 -7.87
CA ASP A 54 14.69 2.54 -7.17
C ASP A 54 13.41 3.20 -6.63
N SER A 55 12.34 3.25 -7.43
CA SER A 55 11.04 3.80 -7.01
C SER A 55 10.44 2.98 -5.85
N VAL A 56 10.51 1.64 -5.96
CA VAL A 56 10.08 0.73 -4.88
C VAL A 56 10.91 0.97 -3.63
N ALA A 57 12.24 1.01 -3.75
CA ALA A 57 13.15 1.24 -2.64
C ALA A 57 12.86 2.57 -1.92
N ARG A 58 12.68 3.67 -2.69
CA ARG A 58 12.33 4.98 -2.12
C ARG A 58 10.96 4.96 -1.43
N ALA A 59 9.97 4.27 -1.99
CA ALA A 59 8.65 4.16 -1.39
C ALA A 59 8.66 3.30 -0.11
N VAL A 60 9.40 2.18 -0.10
CA VAL A 60 9.64 1.37 1.11
C VAL A 60 10.36 2.20 2.18
N ALA A 61 11.43 2.91 1.81
CA ALA A 61 12.17 3.77 2.70
C ALA A 61 11.25 4.84 3.33
N ALA A 62 10.48 5.54 2.51
CA ALA A 62 9.49 6.53 2.93
C ALA A 62 8.37 5.93 3.81
N SER A 63 8.11 4.63 3.75
CA SER A 63 7.04 3.98 4.52
C SER A 63 7.47 3.59 5.93
N LEU A 64 8.72 3.11 6.08
CA LEU A 64 9.18 2.45 7.30
C LEU A 64 10.18 3.28 8.13
N TRP A 65 11.04 4.09 7.49
CA TRP A 65 12.08 4.85 8.21
C TRP A 65 11.54 6.18 8.71
N ARG A 66 11.66 6.41 10.02
CA ARG A 66 11.47 7.72 10.66
C ARG A 66 12.76 8.52 10.67
N ALA A 67 13.87 7.84 10.92
CA ALA A 67 15.24 8.34 10.93
C ALA A 67 16.19 7.16 10.66
N PRO A 68 17.50 7.38 10.42
CA PRO A 68 18.46 6.29 10.33
C PRO A 68 18.38 5.35 11.54
N GLY A 69 18.19 4.05 11.28
CA GLY A 69 18.05 3.01 12.30
C GLY A 69 16.75 3.04 13.11
N LEU A 70 15.82 3.95 12.83
CA LEU A 70 14.60 4.15 13.61
C LEU A 70 13.35 3.95 12.76
N ALA A 71 12.63 2.88 13.05
CA ALA A 71 11.40 2.53 12.36
C ALA A 71 10.16 3.24 12.92
N HIS A 72 9.17 3.45 12.08
CA HIS A 72 7.79 3.52 12.54
C HIS A 72 7.29 2.13 12.93
N ARG A 73 6.82 1.94 14.18
CA ARG A 73 6.44 0.63 14.71
C ARG A 73 5.07 0.15 14.22
N ASP A 74 4.17 1.09 13.99
CA ASP A 74 2.77 0.92 13.59
C ASP A 74 2.58 0.99 12.06
N ARG A 75 3.67 0.82 11.30
CA ARG A 75 3.69 0.82 9.83
C ARG A 75 4.11 -0.54 9.30
N ARG A 76 3.55 -0.91 8.15
CA ARG A 76 3.99 -2.06 7.36
C ARG A 76 3.98 -1.69 5.88
N VAL A 77 4.78 -2.42 5.11
CA VAL A 77 4.73 -2.38 3.65
C VAL A 77 4.38 -3.77 3.16
N CYS A 78 3.53 -3.84 2.15
CA CYS A 78 3.34 -5.01 1.33
C CYS A 78 3.91 -4.72 -0.06
N LEU A 79 4.83 -5.55 -0.54
CA LEU A 79 5.24 -5.56 -1.95
C LEU A 79 4.37 -6.57 -2.67
N ALA A 80 3.46 -6.10 -3.53
CA ALA A 80 2.64 -6.95 -4.39
C ALA A 80 3.25 -6.98 -5.80
N PHE A 81 3.36 -8.17 -6.40
CA PHE A 81 4.00 -8.38 -7.70
C PHE A 81 2.99 -8.79 -8.77
N GLN A 82 3.40 -8.74 -10.05
CA GLN A 82 2.52 -9.06 -11.18
C GLN A 82 2.17 -10.54 -11.30
N ASP A 83 2.94 -11.41 -10.66
CA ASP A 83 2.61 -12.83 -10.52
C ASP A 83 1.68 -13.10 -9.33
N PHE A 84 1.08 -12.09 -8.70
CA PHE A 84 0.21 -12.25 -7.52
C PHE A 84 0.91 -12.85 -6.30
N SER A 85 2.24 -12.78 -6.25
CA SER A 85 2.97 -12.96 -4.99
C SER A 85 2.97 -11.66 -4.18
N ALA A 86 3.06 -11.79 -2.86
CA ALA A 86 3.16 -10.64 -1.96
C ALA A 86 4.13 -10.88 -0.80
N TRP A 87 4.96 -9.88 -0.51
CA TRP A 87 5.91 -9.87 0.59
C TRP A 87 5.56 -8.79 1.60
N GLY A 88 5.64 -9.12 2.89
CA GLY A 88 5.47 -8.19 3.99
C GLY A 88 6.82 -7.66 4.43
N LEU A 89 6.91 -6.36 4.68
CA LEU A 89 8.08 -5.71 5.23
C LEU A 89 7.70 -4.98 6.53
N GLY A 90 8.50 -5.19 7.56
CA GLY A 90 8.25 -4.66 8.90
C GLY A 90 9.41 -3.85 9.50
N PRO A 91 9.22 -3.31 10.72
CA PRO A 91 10.19 -2.49 11.44
C PRO A 91 11.57 -3.14 11.62
N ARG A 92 11.63 -4.48 11.70
CA ARG A 92 12.89 -5.23 11.83
C ARG A 92 13.81 -5.06 10.63
N LEU A 93 13.26 -4.75 9.45
CA LEU A 93 14.04 -4.42 8.25
C LEU A 93 14.88 -3.16 8.46
N VAL A 94 14.36 -2.18 9.20
CA VAL A 94 15.07 -0.93 9.52
C VAL A 94 16.26 -1.20 10.45
N SER A 95 16.14 -2.17 11.35
CA SER A 95 17.26 -2.59 12.21
C SER A 95 18.35 -3.31 11.40
N ALA A 96 17.96 -4.11 10.41
CA ALA A 96 18.89 -4.81 9.53
C ALA A 96 19.55 -3.89 8.49
N VAL A 97 18.85 -2.83 8.07
CA VAL A 97 19.33 -1.81 7.12
C VAL A 97 19.15 -0.42 7.74
N PRO A 98 20.05 0.02 8.65
CA PRO A 98 19.88 1.30 9.36
C PRO A 98 19.82 2.51 8.43
N CYS A 99 20.57 2.47 7.33
CA CYS A 99 20.57 3.51 6.29
C CYS A 99 19.89 2.97 5.03
N ALA A 100 18.73 3.51 4.69
CA ALA A 100 17.93 3.08 3.53
C ALA A 100 18.51 3.57 2.19
N SER A 101 19.76 3.25 1.90
CA SER A 101 20.25 3.40 0.52
C SER A 101 19.52 2.40 -0.37
N GLU A 102 19.12 2.84 -1.56
CA GLU A 102 18.29 2.02 -2.47
C GLU A 102 18.91 0.64 -2.73
N TYR A 103 20.22 0.62 -2.98
CA TYR A 103 20.97 -0.60 -3.22
C TYR A 103 20.97 -1.53 -1.99
N MET A 104 21.32 -1.03 -0.80
CA MET A 104 21.41 -1.88 0.40
C MET A 104 20.03 -2.43 0.79
N LEU A 105 18.99 -1.59 0.68
CA LEU A 105 17.63 -1.98 0.98
C LEU A 105 17.14 -3.09 0.05
N LEU A 106 17.25 -2.91 -1.26
CA LEU A 106 16.80 -3.91 -2.22
C LEU A 106 17.61 -5.18 -2.12
N ARG A 107 18.94 -5.07 -2.02
CA ARG A 107 19.81 -6.25 -1.87
C ARG A 107 19.40 -7.05 -0.63
N HIS A 108 19.20 -6.39 0.51
CA HIS A 108 18.82 -7.07 1.74
C HIS A 108 17.44 -7.74 1.64
N ILE A 109 16.44 -7.07 1.06
CA ILE A 109 15.11 -7.64 0.85
C ILE A 109 15.20 -8.92 0.00
N TRP A 110 15.92 -8.86 -1.12
CA TRP A 110 16.03 -9.99 -2.05
C TRP A 110 16.90 -11.12 -1.50
N ASP A 111 18.02 -10.81 -0.84
CA ASP A 111 18.87 -11.82 -0.19
C ASP A 111 18.06 -12.55 0.91
N SER A 112 17.23 -11.84 1.67
CA SER A 112 16.33 -12.44 2.67
C SER A 112 15.27 -13.33 2.02
N ALA A 113 14.67 -12.88 0.91
CA ALA A 113 13.66 -13.65 0.18
C ALA A 113 14.20 -14.88 -0.55
N ALA A 114 15.52 -14.98 -0.73
CA ALA A 114 16.20 -16.12 -1.35
C ALA A 114 16.53 -17.26 -0.35
N THR A 115 16.34 -17.02 0.94
CA THR A 115 16.64 -18.01 2.00
C THR A 115 15.63 -19.16 2.05
N GLU A 116 16.05 -20.30 2.59
CA GLU A 116 15.17 -21.46 2.79
C GLU A 116 14.13 -21.17 3.89
N GLU A 117 14.50 -20.39 4.90
CA GLU A 117 13.62 -19.95 5.98
C GLU A 117 12.44 -19.12 5.44
N PHE A 118 12.72 -18.17 4.54
CA PHE A 118 11.67 -17.42 3.85
C PHE A 118 10.83 -18.35 2.96
N ALA A 119 11.46 -19.31 2.27
CA ALA A 119 10.77 -20.34 1.51
C ALA A 119 9.99 -21.34 2.39
N ALA A 120 10.19 -21.35 3.70
CA ALA A 120 9.36 -22.06 4.68
C ALA A 120 8.24 -21.17 5.27
N GLY A 121 8.14 -19.90 4.84
CA GLY A 121 7.16 -18.94 5.33
C GLY A 121 7.57 -18.23 6.62
N GLN A 122 8.84 -18.34 7.04
CA GLN A 122 9.34 -17.60 8.20
C GLN A 122 9.72 -16.16 7.82
N GLU A 123 9.60 -15.26 8.78
CA GLU A 123 10.14 -13.91 8.63
C GLU A 123 11.66 -13.93 8.75
N VAL A 124 12.35 -13.33 7.79
CA VAL A 124 13.80 -13.20 7.75
C VAL A 124 14.16 -11.72 7.72
N ALA A 125 14.77 -11.24 8.80
CA ALA A 125 15.23 -9.85 8.94
C ALA A 125 14.16 -8.78 8.63
N GLY A 126 12.90 -9.02 9.04
CA GLY A 126 11.80 -8.11 8.78
C GLY A 126 11.15 -8.24 7.40
N VAL A 127 11.49 -9.29 6.64
CA VAL A 127 10.86 -9.66 5.36
C VAL A 127 10.08 -10.96 5.58
N SER A 128 8.78 -10.94 5.32
CA SER A 128 7.89 -12.10 5.45
C SER A 128 7.16 -12.39 4.15
N LEU A 129 6.74 -13.63 3.98
CA LEU A 129 5.93 -14.05 2.85
C LEU A 129 4.45 -13.93 3.22
N LEU A 130 3.71 -13.04 2.56
CA LEU A 130 2.27 -12.88 2.79
C LEU A 130 1.49 -13.84 1.89
N GLN A 131 1.84 -13.87 0.62
CA GLN A 131 1.12 -14.69 -0.37
C GLN A 131 2.10 -15.26 -1.39
N ARG A 132 1.93 -16.54 -1.71
CA ARG A 132 2.52 -17.16 -2.89
C ARG A 132 1.51 -17.15 -4.00
N SER A 133 1.98 -16.92 -5.22
CA SER A 133 1.19 -17.31 -6.37
C SER A 133 0.95 -18.81 -6.33
N ALA A 134 -0.33 -19.19 -6.25
CA ALA A 134 -0.75 -20.59 -6.23
C ALA A 134 -1.15 -21.07 -7.63
N SER A 135 -1.48 -20.18 -8.57
CA SER A 135 -2.04 -20.57 -9.87
C SER A 135 -1.89 -19.52 -10.97
N PRO A 136 -1.66 -19.94 -12.24
CA PRO A 136 -1.73 -19.04 -13.41
C PRO A 136 -3.14 -18.50 -13.70
N MET A 137 -4.18 -19.00 -13.01
CA MET A 137 -5.55 -18.47 -13.11
C MET A 137 -5.90 -17.44 -12.03
N GLU A 138 -4.91 -16.98 -11.26
CA GLU A 138 -5.15 -15.93 -10.26
C GLU A 138 -5.61 -14.62 -10.92
N SER A 139 -6.53 -13.95 -10.23
CA SER A 139 -7.01 -12.62 -10.61
C SER A 139 -6.63 -11.63 -9.53
N TRP A 140 -6.43 -10.36 -9.90
CA TRP A 140 -6.15 -9.27 -8.94
C TRP A 140 -7.21 -9.16 -7.85
N GLU A 141 -8.46 -9.52 -8.14
CA GLU A 141 -9.55 -9.51 -7.16
C GLU A 141 -9.36 -10.58 -6.09
N GLY A 142 -9.13 -11.85 -6.50
CA GLY A 142 -8.87 -12.95 -5.56
C GLY A 142 -7.59 -12.70 -4.75
N PHE A 143 -6.53 -12.28 -5.44
CA PHE A 143 -5.28 -11.84 -4.81
C PHE A 143 -5.52 -10.77 -3.74
N THR A 144 -6.36 -9.77 -4.01
CA THR A 144 -6.65 -8.70 -3.03
C THR A 144 -7.34 -9.24 -1.78
N VAL A 145 -8.29 -10.17 -1.92
CA VAL A 145 -8.98 -10.80 -0.79
C VAL A 145 -7.99 -11.54 0.09
N ASP A 146 -7.16 -12.38 -0.52
CA ASP A 146 -6.16 -13.20 0.19
C ASP A 146 -5.09 -12.33 0.84
N LEU A 147 -4.63 -11.29 0.13
CA LEU A 147 -3.67 -10.32 0.65
C LEU A 147 -4.22 -9.59 1.88
N LEU A 148 -5.46 -9.08 1.82
CA LEU A 148 -6.06 -8.38 2.95
C LEU A 148 -6.25 -9.30 4.16
N GLY A 149 -6.60 -10.57 3.94
CA GLY A 149 -6.62 -11.58 5.00
C GLY A 149 -5.23 -11.82 5.61
N SER A 150 -4.19 -11.84 4.78
CA SER A 150 -2.80 -12.08 5.19
C SER A 150 -2.16 -10.90 5.93
N LEU A 151 -2.67 -9.67 5.73
CA LEU A 151 -2.23 -8.49 6.47
C LEU A 151 -2.77 -8.45 7.92
N GLY A 152 -3.70 -9.35 8.26
CA GLY A 152 -4.35 -9.42 9.57
C GLY A 152 -5.28 -8.25 9.86
N GLY A 153 -5.79 -8.18 11.09
CA GLY A 153 -6.78 -7.20 11.53
C GLY A 153 -8.20 -7.49 11.04
N ASP A 154 -9.19 -6.77 11.57
CA ASP A 154 -10.58 -6.87 11.10
C ASP A 154 -10.76 -6.06 9.80
N PRO A 155 -11.13 -6.70 8.68
CA PRO A 155 -11.43 -5.99 7.43
C PRO A 155 -12.48 -4.88 7.61
N ARG A 156 -13.46 -5.06 8.51
CA ARG A 156 -14.51 -4.07 8.76
C ARG A 156 -13.99 -2.80 9.44
N GLN A 157 -12.82 -2.88 10.07
CA GLN A 157 -12.12 -1.74 10.66
C GLN A 157 -10.99 -1.22 9.75
N THR A 158 -10.93 -1.69 8.50
CA THR A 158 -9.90 -1.31 7.54
C THR A 158 -10.49 -0.46 6.42
N ALA A 159 -9.90 0.72 6.20
CA ALA A 159 -10.14 1.52 5.02
C ALA A 159 -9.08 1.21 3.97
N LEU A 160 -9.50 0.77 2.78
CA LEU A 160 -8.62 0.67 1.63
C LEU A 160 -8.67 1.97 0.83
N LEU A 161 -7.52 2.59 0.61
CA LEU A 161 -7.39 3.82 -0.14
C LEU A 161 -6.84 3.51 -1.53
N LEU A 162 -7.64 3.86 -2.55
CA LEU A 162 -7.20 3.93 -3.93
C LEU A 162 -6.90 5.39 -4.26
N LEU A 163 -5.71 5.63 -4.81
CA LEU A 163 -5.21 6.97 -5.09
C LEU A 163 -5.15 7.21 -6.59
N GLY A 164 -5.77 8.31 -7.03
CA GLY A 164 -5.82 8.68 -8.45
C GLY A 164 -6.13 10.16 -8.61
N GLU A 165 -5.57 10.77 -9.66
CA GLU A 165 -5.70 12.22 -9.91
C GLU A 165 -7.15 12.64 -10.18
N GLY A 166 -7.95 11.77 -10.80
CA GLY A 166 -9.36 12.01 -11.11
C GLY A 166 -10.32 11.78 -9.93
N PHE A 167 -9.82 11.50 -8.73
CA PHE A 167 -10.66 11.26 -7.55
C PHE A 167 -10.89 12.53 -6.72
N PRO A 168 -11.92 12.57 -5.86
CA PRO A 168 -12.11 13.67 -4.92
C PRO A 168 -10.86 13.91 -4.06
N SER A 169 -10.52 15.17 -3.84
CA SER A 169 -9.34 15.54 -3.06
C SER A 169 -9.45 15.07 -1.61
N LEU A 170 -8.36 14.54 -1.06
CA LEU A 170 -8.26 14.16 0.34
C LEU A 170 -8.17 15.43 1.23
N PRO A 171 -9.20 15.73 2.05
CA PRO A 171 -9.28 17.00 2.76
C PRO A 171 -8.56 16.94 4.11
N VAL A 172 -7.25 16.63 4.12
CA VAL A 172 -6.48 16.60 5.38
C VAL A 172 -6.02 17.99 5.82
N GLY A 173 -6.21 19.03 5.00
CA GLY A 173 -5.72 20.39 5.26
C GLY A 173 -6.72 21.33 5.93
N ALA A 174 -8.03 21.13 5.74
CA ALA A 174 -9.06 22.03 6.30
C ALA A 174 -9.01 21.97 7.83
N ALA A 175 -8.65 23.10 8.44
CA ALA A 175 -8.29 23.19 9.84
C ALA A 175 -9.49 23.29 10.80
N ASP A 176 -10.71 23.40 10.30
CA ASP A 176 -11.85 23.65 11.16
C ASP A 176 -12.69 22.39 11.40
N GLU A 177 -12.97 22.19 12.69
CA GLU A 177 -13.93 21.25 13.28
C GLU A 177 -13.50 19.78 13.30
N LEU A 178 -12.52 19.50 14.17
CA LEU A 178 -12.52 18.28 14.99
C LEU A 178 -13.69 18.35 16.00
N GLN A 179 -14.94 18.36 15.53
CA GLN A 179 -16.06 18.03 16.41
C GLN A 179 -16.02 16.53 16.67
N ALA A 180 -15.66 16.18 17.90
CA ALA A 180 -15.77 14.84 18.46
C ALA A 180 -17.25 14.44 18.48
N GLY A 181 -17.70 13.71 17.47
CA GLY A 181 -19.14 13.46 17.32
C GLY A 181 -19.49 12.40 16.28
N ALA A 182 -18.84 11.24 16.33
CA ALA A 182 -19.40 10.01 15.75
C ALA A 182 -18.79 8.81 16.47
N ALA A 183 -19.34 8.49 17.65
CA ALA A 183 -19.12 7.21 18.30
C ALA A 183 -19.89 6.15 17.51
N GLY A 184 -19.22 5.53 16.54
CA GLY A 184 -19.76 4.41 15.78
C GLY A 184 -18.64 3.79 14.95
N THR A 185 -18.04 2.71 15.47
CA THR A 185 -17.11 1.78 14.78
C THR A 185 -16.28 2.40 13.64
N GLY A 186 -15.20 3.10 14.00
CA GLY A 186 -14.31 3.75 13.05
C GLY A 186 -13.14 2.86 12.60
N PHE A 187 -12.59 3.14 11.42
CA PHE A 187 -11.40 2.44 10.92
C PHE A 187 -10.23 2.55 11.89
N SER A 188 -9.65 1.44 12.34
CA SER A 188 -8.40 1.40 13.10
C SER A 188 -7.18 1.34 12.19
N ARG A 189 -7.38 0.95 10.92
CA ARG A 189 -6.33 0.69 9.94
C ARG A 189 -6.63 1.31 8.58
N ALA A 190 -5.59 1.77 7.90
CA ALA A 190 -5.62 2.16 6.50
C ALA A 190 -4.67 1.30 5.67
N VAL A 191 -5.13 0.83 4.51
CA VAL A 191 -4.31 0.14 3.51
C VAL A 191 -4.29 1.01 2.25
N CYS A 192 -3.15 1.60 1.93
CA CYS A 192 -3.00 2.48 0.78
C CYS A 192 -2.39 1.70 -0.39
N ILE A 193 -3.10 1.60 -1.51
CA ILE A 193 -2.58 0.95 -2.71
C ILE A 193 -1.83 1.99 -3.56
N VAL A 194 -0.56 1.72 -3.86
CA VAL A 194 0.32 2.62 -4.61
C VAL A 194 1.05 1.84 -5.70
N GLY A 195 0.76 2.15 -6.97
CA GLY A 195 1.46 1.55 -8.09
C GLY A 195 2.88 2.11 -8.27
N CYS A 196 3.87 1.24 -8.38
CA CYS A 196 5.28 1.59 -8.48
C CYS A 196 5.92 1.01 -9.75
N PRO A 197 6.48 1.82 -10.67
CA PRO A 197 6.52 3.29 -10.70
C PRO A 197 5.36 3.95 -11.46
N LEU A 198 4.59 3.21 -12.25
CA LEU A 198 3.69 3.75 -13.28
C LEU A 198 2.22 3.84 -12.83
N GLY A 199 1.95 3.80 -11.51
CA GLY A 199 0.58 3.71 -11.00
C GLY A 199 -0.07 2.35 -11.28
N LEU A 200 -1.36 2.25 -10.96
CA LEU A 200 -2.17 1.07 -11.26
C LEU A 200 -2.82 1.21 -12.64
N THR A 201 -3.10 0.09 -13.29
CA THR A 201 -4.02 0.09 -14.44
C THR A 201 -5.46 0.26 -13.94
N ALA A 202 -6.36 0.78 -14.78
CA ALA A 202 -7.78 0.89 -14.42
C ALA A 202 -8.40 -0.47 -14.04
N GLU A 203 -7.97 -1.54 -14.70
CA GLU A 203 -8.36 -2.91 -14.33
C GLU A 203 -7.84 -3.31 -12.95
N GLY A 204 -6.57 -3.00 -12.65
CA GLY A 204 -5.96 -3.25 -11.34
C GLY A 204 -6.69 -2.49 -10.24
N GLU A 205 -6.95 -1.19 -10.42
CA GLU A 205 -7.75 -0.38 -9.48
C GLU A 205 -9.12 -1.00 -9.22
N ALA A 206 -9.85 -1.35 -10.28
CA ALA A 206 -11.17 -1.95 -10.18
C ALA A 206 -11.13 -3.32 -9.47
N ALA A 207 -10.08 -4.11 -9.71
CA ALA A 207 -9.91 -5.40 -9.06
C ALA A 207 -9.58 -5.27 -7.56
N PHE A 208 -8.70 -4.32 -7.18
CA PHE A 208 -8.47 -3.99 -5.77
C PHE A 208 -9.76 -3.50 -5.09
N GLU A 209 -10.55 -2.65 -5.77
CA GLU A 209 -11.84 -2.19 -5.26
C GLU A 209 -12.81 -3.35 -5.01
N ARG A 210 -12.98 -4.25 -5.98
CA ARG A 210 -13.88 -5.42 -5.83
C ARG A 210 -13.39 -6.38 -4.75
N GLY A 211 -12.10 -6.68 -4.73
CA GLY A 211 -11.51 -7.59 -3.75
C GLY A 211 -11.62 -7.04 -2.32
N ALA A 212 -11.37 -5.75 -2.14
CA ALA A 212 -11.52 -5.08 -0.85
C ALA A 212 -12.96 -5.10 -0.34
N ARG A 213 -13.94 -4.79 -1.20
CA ARG A 213 -15.36 -4.90 -0.84
C ARG A 213 -15.76 -6.32 -0.49
N ARG A 214 -15.27 -7.31 -1.24
CA ARG A 214 -15.53 -8.72 -0.96
C ARG A 214 -14.90 -9.18 0.37
N ALA A 215 -13.75 -8.64 0.73
CA ALA A 215 -13.13 -8.85 2.04
C ALA A 215 -13.87 -8.13 3.19
N GLY A 216 -14.78 -7.18 2.89
CA GLY A 216 -15.53 -6.41 3.87
C GLY A 216 -14.86 -5.10 4.28
N CYS A 217 -13.84 -4.65 3.55
CA CYS A 217 -13.20 -3.34 3.75
C CYS A 217 -14.04 -2.21 3.13
N ALA A 218 -13.99 -1.03 3.74
CA ALA A 218 -14.44 0.20 3.10
C ALA A 218 -13.44 0.62 2.02
N VAL A 219 -13.91 1.21 0.91
CA VAL A 219 -13.04 1.59 -0.20
C VAL A 219 -13.19 3.06 -0.52
N LEU A 220 -12.14 3.82 -0.24
CA LEU A 220 -12.09 5.26 -0.45
C LEU A 220 -11.22 5.58 -1.68
N ARG A 221 -11.81 6.24 -2.67
CA ARG A 221 -11.12 6.72 -3.87
C ARG A 221 -10.79 8.19 -3.71
N LEU A 222 -9.52 8.51 -3.56
CA LEU A 222 -9.08 9.85 -3.14
C LEU A 222 -7.90 10.35 -3.98
N SER A 223 -7.79 11.67 -4.11
CA SER A 223 -6.67 12.34 -4.77
C SER A 223 -5.81 13.08 -3.76
N LEU A 224 -4.48 13.09 -3.96
CA LEU A 224 -3.55 13.94 -3.22
C LEU A 224 -3.29 15.28 -3.93
N GLY A 225 -3.99 15.55 -5.03
CA GLY A 225 -3.83 16.75 -5.84
C GLY A 225 -3.85 16.43 -7.33
N PRO A 226 -3.91 17.47 -8.17
CA PRO A 226 -4.07 17.31 -9.61
C PRO A 226 -2.79 16.87 -10.34
N THR A 227 -1.65 16.82 -9.64
CA THR A 227 -0.35 16.53 -10.25
C THR A 227 0.12 15.11 -9.96
N PRO A 228 0.59 14.38 -10.99
CA PRO A 228 1.28 13.11 -10.81
C PRO A 228 2.47 13.27 -9.86
N GLN A 229 2.59 12.36 -8.91
CA GLN A 229 3.65 12.36 -7.92
C GLN A 229 4.37 11.01 -7.93
N PHE A 230 5.66 11.03 -7.61
CA PHE A 230 6.40 9.81 -7.34
C PHE A 230 5.74 9.03 -6.19
N ALA A 231 5.75 7.70 -6.28
CA ALA A 231 5.19 6.82 -5.25
C ALA A 231 5.74 7.13 -3.84
N SER A 232 7.02 7.43 -3.73
CA SER A 232 7.63 7.84 -2.45
C SER A 232 7.09 9.16 -1.91
N ALA A 233 6.76 10.13 -2.77
CA ALA A 233 6.15 11.39 -2.35
C ALA A 233 4.70 11.18 -1.85
N VAL A 234 3.94 10.33 -2.54
CA VAL A 234 2.59 9.90 -2.12
C VAL A 234 2.64 9.27 -0.72
N VAL A 235 3.55 8.30 -0.53
CA VAL A 235 3.79 7.63 0.76
C VAL A 235 4.13 8.64 1.85
N SER A 236 5.13 9.50 1.62
CA SER A 236 5.58 10.50 2.60
C SER A 236 4.46 11.44 3.02
N ARG A 237 3.59 11.87 2.09
CA ARG A 237 2.45 12.74 2.41
C ARG A 237 1.43 12.04 3.30
N LEU A 238 1.05 10.81 2.96
CA LEU A 238 0.11 10.02 3.78
C LEU A 238 0.70 9.71 5.15
N GLN A 239 1.98 9.37 5.21
CA GLN A 239 2.70 9.12 6.45
C GLN A 239 2.79 10.38 7.32
N PHE A 240 3.04 11.55 6.72
CA PHE A 240 3.01 12.83 7.43
C PHE A 240 1.65 13.07 8.09
N TRP A 241 0.56 12.93 7.33
CA TRP A 241 -0.79 13.13 7.86
C TRP A 241 -1.17 12.13 8.94
N HIS A 242 -0.74 10.87 8.78
CA HIS A 242 -1.01 9.84 9.77
C HIS A 242 -0.20 10.05 11.05
N SER A 243 1.08 10.43 10.93
CA SER A 243 1.93 10.77 12.09
C SER A 243 1.43 12.00 12.86
N ARG A 244 0.65 12.87 12.21
CA ARG A 244 -0.06 13.99 12.83
C ARG A 244 -1.42 13.60 13.42
N GLY A 245 -1.81 12.33 13.36
CA GLY A 245 -3.10 11.83 13.85
C GLY A 245 -4.30 12.30 13.02
N ARG A 246 -4.10 12.78 11.78
CA ARG A 246 -5.18 13.37 10.96
C ARG A 246 -5.74 12.44 9.89
N LEU A 247 -4.98 11.44 9.46
CA LEU A 247 -5.38 10.55 8.36
C LEU A 247 -6.62 9.72 8.73
N LEU A 248 -6.52 8.81 9.70
CA LEU A 248 -7.63 7.93 10.08
C LEU A 248 -8.91 8.67 10.47
N PRO A 249 -8.89 9.76 11.28
CA PRO A 249 -10.09 10.54 11.56
C PRO A 249 -10.73 11.13 10.30
N THR A 250 -9.92 11.60 9.35
CA THR A 250 -10.44 12.11 8.08
C THR A 250 -11.12 11.02 7.26
N LEU A 251 -10.51 9.83 7.17
CA LEU A 251 -11.10 8.69 6.45
C LEU A 251 -12.42 8.23 7.07
N ARG A 252 -12.50 8.19 8.42
CA ARG A 252 -13.74 7.87 9.14
C ARG A 252 -14.87 8.86 8.81
N ARG A 253 -14.56 10.16 8.77
CA ARG A 253 -15.53 11.20 8.39
C ARG A 253 -16.02 11.02 6.95
N LEU A 254 -15.10 10.74 6.02
CA LEU A 254 -15.45 10.52 4.62
C LEU A 254 -16.38 9.32 4.45
N ALA A 255 -16.06 8.18 5.09
CA ALA A 255 -16.93 7.01 5.04
C ALA A 255 -18.31 7.27 5.67
N ALA A 256 -18.36 7.95 6.82
CA ALA A 256 -19.62 8.32 7.48
C ALA A 256 -20.47 9.29 6.63
N ALA A 257 -19.85 10.16 5.85
CA ALA A 257 -20.52 11.06 4.92
C ALA A 257 -21.04 10.35 3.65
N GLY A 258 -20.88 9.02 3.55
CA GLY A 258 -21.28 8.26 2.37
C GLY A 258 -20.32 8.42 1.19
N ALA A 259 -19.02 8.67 1.44
CA ALA A 259 -18.00 8.59 0.39
C ALA A 259 -17.77 7.15 -0.13
N ASP A 260 -18.55 6.17 0.37
CA ASP A 260 -18.67 4.85 -0.24
C ASP A 260 -19.74 4.85 -1.35
N ALA A 261 -19.34 4.29 -2.50
CA ALA A 261 -20.17 3.67 -3.54
C ALA A 261 -20.61 4.52 -4.74
N ALA A 262 -20.02 4.19 -5.90
CA ALA A 262 -20.24 4.72 -7.27
C ALA A 262 -19.58 6.09 -7.53
N GLY A 263 -18.54 6.19 -8.35
CA GLY A 263 -18.58 5.71 -9.73
C GLY A 263 -19.64 6.41 -10.60
N ARG A 264 -20.38 7.40 -10.07
CA ARG A 264 -21.30 8.26 -10.82
C ARG A 264 -21.23 9.70 -10.33
N ALA A 265 -20.09 10.35 -10.55
CA ALA A 265 -20.01 11.79 -10.65
C ALA A 265 -18.78 12.15 -11.48
N GLY A 266 -18.82 11.83 -12.78
CA GLY A 266 -18.41 12.88 -13.70
C GLY A 266 -19.35 14.06 -13.42
N ALA A 267 -18.78 15.23 -13.10
CA ALA A 267 -19.50 16.49 -12.89
C ALA A 267 -20.35 16.64 -11.61
N ALA A 268 -19.77 16.41 -10.43
CA ALA A 268 -20.22 17.14 -9.23
C ALA A 268 -19.02 17.92 -8.68
N LEU A 269 -18.86 19.14 -9.19
CA LEU A 269 -17.94 20.14 -8.63
C LEU A 269 -18.26 20.29 -7.14
N TRP A 270 -17.24 20.14 -6.30
CA TRP A 270 -17.32 20.57 -4.91
C TRP A 270 -17.66 22.07 -4.90
N PRO A 271 -18.46 22.59 -3.93
CA PRO A 271 -18.97 23.97 -3.99
C PRO A 271 -17.89 25.06 -4.16
N ALA A 272 -16.65 24.79 -3.72
CA ALA A 272 -15.52 25.70 -3.89
C ALA A 272 -14.99 25.84 -5.33
N GLN A 273 -15.46 25.01 -6.29
CA GLN A 273 -15.13 25.16 -7.71
C GLN A 273 -16.24 25.86 -8.53
N ALA A 274 -17.43 26.06 -7.96
CA ALA A 274 -18.49 26.84 -8.63
C ALA A 274 -18.16 28.34 -8.71
N ASP A 275 -17.33 28.85 -7.78
CA ASP A 275 -16.95 30.27 -7.73
C ASP A 275 -15.75 30.62 -8.63
N ALA A 276 -15.07 29.62 -9.21
CA ALA A 276 -13.91 29.84 -10.07
C ALA A 276 -14.29 29.94 -11.58
N GLU A 277 -15.44 29.37 -11.98
CA GLU A 277 -15.92 29.42 -13.37
C GLU A 277 -16.67 30.72 -13.71
N SER A 278 -16.96 31.59 -12.74
CA SER A 278 -17.62 32.89 -13.02
C SER A 278 -16.66 34.00 -13.46
N TRP A 279 -15.35 33.74 -13.52
CA TRP A 279 -14.34 34.75 -13.88
C TRP A 279 -13.76 34.57 -15.28
N SER A 280 -14.06 33.45 -15.97
CA SER A 280 -13.54 33.16 -17.31
C SER A 280 -14.37 33.69 -18.47
N ASP A 281 -15.58 34.22 -18.22
CA ASP A 281 -16.47 34.74 -19.28
C ASP A 281 -16.35 36.26 -19.49
N SER A 282 -15.24 36.89 -19.09
CA SER A 282 -15.07 38.35 -19.26
C SER A 282 -13.65 38.81 -19.64
N LEU A 283 -12.87 37.98 -20.35
CA LEU A 283 -11.63 38.42 -21.01
C LEU A 283 -11.53 37.88 -22.44
#